data_AF-A0A535EIM2-F1
#
_entry.id   AF-A0A535EIM2-F1
#
_cell.length_a   1.000
_cell.length_b   1.000
_cell.length_c   1.000
_cell.angle_alpha   90.00
_cell.angle_beta   90.00
_cell.angle_gamma   90.00
#
_symmetry.space_group_name_H-M   'P 1'
#
loop_
_entity.id
_entity.type
_entity.pdbx_description
1 polymer ?
#
loop_
_entity_poly.entity_id
_entity_poly.type
_entity_poly.pdbx_seq_one_letter_code
_entity_poly.pdbx_strand_id
1 'polypeptide(L)'
;MPAGEVGMSVGGPMAGEHGAAMVALLFLPVALMAGLTLVEGAARSGSAAAARLRLALQETPAAARLALLGMLVSAAVHLGLAPGHLAEDPVLGALFVLDGAALGAVAAWSLVRPRAGWRLAGAVLLLAGVLAYAGYVVTGAESADAVGVATKVVELAALGLLALPGRLAAPHPSRHFGGQTR
;
A
#
# COMPACT_ATOMS: atom_id res chain seq x y z
N MET A 1 54.77 -19.07 9.42
CA MET A 1 53.40 -19.13 8.87
C MET A 1 52.59 -18.04 9.56
N PRO A 2 52.21 -16.94 8.89
CA PRO A 2 51.28 -15.99 9.48
C PRO A 2 49.85 -16.45 9.26
N ALA A 3 49.05 -16.41 10.33
CA ALA A 3 47.62 -16.66 10.30
C ALA A 3 46.92 -15.57 9.48
N GLY A 4 46.17 -15.98 8.47
CA GLY A 4 45.31 -15.08 7.70
C GLY A 4 44.12 -14.66 8.55
N GLU A 5 44.05 -13.38 8.89
CA GLU A 5 42.84 -12.75 9.39
C GLU A 5 41.79 -12.80 8.27
N VAL A 6 40.84 -13.72 8.39
CA VAL A 6 39.60 -13.69 7.61
C VAL A 6 38.77 -12.57 8.22
N GLY A 7 39.00 -11.35 7.74
CA GLY A 7 38.11 -10.22 7.98
C GLY A 7 36.73 -10.56 7.40
N MET A 8 35.82 -11.01 8.25
CA MET A 8 34.40 -11.05 7.91
C MET A 8 33.95 -9.59 7.77
N SER A 9 33.90 -9.09 6.54
CA SER A 9 33.23 -7.85 6.21
C SER A 9 31.72 -8.05 6.37
N VAL A 10 31.25 -8.00 7.62
CA VAL A 10 29.82 -7.93 7.94
C VAL A 10 29.36 -6.50 7.62
N GLY A 11 29.16 -6.22 6.33
CA GLY A 11 28.77 -4.89 5.86
C GLY A 11 29.07 -4.63 4.38
N GLY A 12 28.68 -5.54 3.49
CA GLY A 12 28.67 -5.30 2.04
C GLY A 12 27.44 -4.50 1.57
N PRO A 13 27.41 -4.03 0.30
CA PRO A 13 26.51 -2.99 -0.25
C PRO A 13 24.99 -3.28 -0.26
N MET A 14 24.54 -4.39 0.33
CA MET A 14 23.14 -4.80 0.45
C MET A 14 22.25 -3.77 1.17
N ALA A 15 22.84 -2.87 1.98
CA ALA A 15 22.11 -1.80 2.66
C ALA A 15 21.71 -0.64 1.73
N GLY A 16 22.30 -0.54 0.53
CA GLY A 16 22.12 0.60 -0.39
C GLY A 16 20.86 0.52 -1.25
N GLU A 17 20.67 -0.59 -1.97
CA GLU A 17 19.64 -0.70 -3.01
C GLU A 17 18.21 -0.71 -2.45
N HIS A 18 18.00 -1.40 -1.33
CA HIS A 18 16.68 -1.53 -0.71
C HIS A 18 16.49 -0.61 0.51
N GLY A 19 17.56 0.07 0.94
CA GLY A 19 17.55 0.93 2.12
C GLY A 19 16.55 2.08 1.99
N ALA A 20 16.47 2.69 0.81
CA ALA A 20 15.53 3.79 0.54
C ALA A 20 14.07 3.34 0.67
N ALA A 21 13.71 2.14 0.20
CA ALA A 21 12.38 1.58 0.37
C ALA A 21 12.03 1.30 1.84
N MET A 22 12.98 0.75 2.61
CA MET A 22 12.78 0.48 4.04
C MET A 22 12.61 1.79 4.83
N VAL A 23 13.38 2.82 4.49
CA VAL A 23 13.25 4.16 5.06
C VAL A 23 11.88 4.76 4.71
N ALA A 24 11.43 4.65 3.45
CA ALA A 24 10.11 5.13 3.04
C ALA A 24 8.97 4.46 3.83
N LEU A 25 9.06 3.14 4.04
CA LEU A 25 8.11 2.39 4.86
C LEU A 25 8.11 2.83 6.33
N LEU A 26 9.27 3.19 6.90
CA LEU A 26 9.36 3.68 8.27
C LEU A 26 8.61 5.01 8.45
N PHE A 27 8.62 5.87 7.43
CA PHE A 27 7.90 7.15 7.46
C PHE A 27 6.41 7.05 7.15
N LEU A 28 5.96 5.96 6.52
CA LEU A 28 4.55 5.77 6.19
C LEU A 28 3.60 5.88 7.40
N PRO A 29 3.78 5.17 8.54
CA PRO A 29 2.89 5.31 9.68
C PRO A 29 2.90 6.74 10.26
N VAL A 30 4.05 7.41 10.25
CA VAL A 30 4.17 8.81 10.69
C VAL A 30 3.36 9.73 9.77
N ALA A 31 3.49 9.56 8.45
CA ALA A 31 2.75 10.34 7.46
C ALA A 31 1.22 10.09 7.56
N LEU A 32 0.79 8.84 7.77
CA LEU A 32 -0.61 8.50 7.98
C LEU A 32 -1.16 9.15 9.25
N MET A 33 -0.44 9.04 10.37
CA MET A 33 -0.86 9.65 11.64
C MET A 33 -0.91 11.18 11.55
N ALA A 34 0.08 11.81 10.91
CA ALA A 34 0.08 13.24 10.66
C ALA A 34 -1.12 13.65 9.80
N GLY A 35 -1.38 12.95 8.71
CA GLY A 35 -2.53 13.18 7.83
C GLY A 35 -3.87 13.06 8.56
N LEU A 36 -4.07 11.98 9.31
CA LEU A 36 -5.28 11.77 10.12
C LEU A 36 -5.46 12.88 11.18
N THR A 37 -4.36 13.27 11.84
CA THR A 37 -4.37 14.35 12.84
C THR A 37 -4.74 15.70 12.21
N LEU A 38 -4.19 16.00 11.03
CA LEU A 38 -4.51 17.21 10.27
C LEU A 38 -5.98 17.23 9.83
N VAL A 39 -6.51 16.10 9.36
CA VAL A 39 -7.93 15.97 8.98
C VAL A 39 -8.84 16.19 10.19
N GLU A 40 -8.54 15.58 11.33
CA GLU A 40 -9.33 15.77 12.56
C GLU A 40 -9.23 17.21 13.08
N GLY A 41 -8.03 17.80 13.09
CA GLY A 41 -7.83 19.20 13.49
C GLY A 41 -8.60 20.17 12.60
N ALA A 42 -8.53 20.01 11.28
CA ALA A 42 -9.25 20.83 10.31
C ALA A 42 -10.77 20.63 10.38
N ALA A 43 -11.24 19.40 10.67
CA ALA A 43 -12.66 19.15 10.88
C ALA A 43 -13.17 19.88 12.14
N ARG A 44 -12.41 19.86 13.23
CA ARG A 44 -12.72 20.59 14.47
C ARG A 44 -12.71 22.10 14.29
N SER A 45 -11.88 22.62 13.38
CA SER A 45 -11.84 24.05 13.04
C SER A 45 -12.97 24.49 12.09
N GLY A 46 -13.91 23.59 11.73
CA GLY A 46 -15.06 23.91 10.89
C GLY A 46 -14.89 23.68 9.38
N SER A 47 -13.80 23.04 8.93
CA SER A 47 -13.62 22.74 7.50
C SER A 47 -14.60 21.65 7.03
N ALA A 48 -15.54 22.02 6.14
CA ALA A 48 -16.49 21.10 5.55
C ALA A 48 -15.81 19.98 4.74
N ALA A 49 -14.69 20.27 4.08
CA ALA A 49 -13.94 19.28 3.31
C ALA A 49 -13.31 18.21 4.24
N ALA A 50 -12.69 18.65 5.35
CA ALA A 50 -12.11 17.74 6.32
C ALA A 50 -13.17 16.89 7.04
N ALA A 51 -14.32 17.49 7.37
CA ALA A 51 -15.46 16.76 7.94
C ALA A 51 -15.97 15.67 6.99
N ARG A 52 -16.08 15.96 5.68
CA ARG A 52 -16.46 14.97 4.66
C ARG A 52 -15.43 13.84 4.54
N LEU A 53 -14.14 14.18 4.54
CA LEU A 53 -13.06 13.20 4.48
C LEU A 53 -13.06 12.27 5.70
N ARG A 54 -13.28 12.82 6.89
CA ARG A 54 -13.42 12.04 8.12
C ARG A 54 -14.59 11.08 8.06
N LEU A 55 -15.75 11.53 7.60
CA LEU A 55 -16.93 10.67 7.42
C LEU A 55 -16.67 9.57 6.40
N ALA A 56 -16.08 9.90 5.25
CA ALA A 56 -15.72 8.91 4.23
C ALA A 56 -14.78 7.82 4.78
N LEU A 57 -13.76 8.21 5.57
CA LEU A 57 -12.89 7.25 6.27
C LEU A 57 -13.68 6.36 7.23
N GLN A 58 -14.58 6.93 8.03
CA GLN A 58 -15.42 6.20 8.99
C GLN A 58 -16.39 5.22 8.32
N GLU A 59 -16.96 5.58 7.17
CA GLU A 59 -17.88 4.74 6.40
C GLU A 59 -17.17 3.66 5.57
N THR A 60 -15.86 3.82 5.32
CA THR A 60 -15.08 2.84 4.55
C THR A 60 -14.99 1.51 5.30
N PRO A 61 -15.41 0.37 4.70
CA PRO A 61 -15.33 -0.94 5.33
C PRO A 61 -13.90 -1.34 5.70
N ALA A 62 -13.74 -2.15 6.76
CA ALA A 62 -12.42 -2.56 7.26
C ALA A 62 -11.55 -3.21 6.17
N ALA A 63 -12.11 -4.11 5.35
CA ALA A 63 -11.40 -4.73 4.23
C ALA A 63 -10.89 -3.70 3.20
N ALA A 64 -11.69 -2.68 2.90
CA ALA A 64 -11.28 -1.61 2.01
C ALA A 64 -10.17 -0.75 2.63
N ARG A 65 -10.22 -0.46 3.94
CA ARG A 65 -9.13 0.26 4.62
C ARG A 65 -7.82 -0.52 4.60
N LEU A 66 -7.87 -1.83 4.81
CA LEU A 66 -6.69 -2.69 4.71
C LEU A 66 -6.15 -2.76 3.28
N ALA A 67 -7.02 -2.81 2.27
CA ALA A 67 -6.60 -2.73 0.87
C ALA A 67 -5.91 -1.39 0.56
N LEU A 68 -6.49 -0.27 1.01
CA LEU A 68 -5.90 1.06 0.85
C LEU A 68 -4.55 1.17 1.57
N LEU A 69 -4.42 0.58 2.76
CA LEU A 69 -3.13 0.50 3.45
C LEU A 69 -2.12 -0.29 2.63
N GLY A 70 -2.50 -1.44 2.07
CA GLY A 70 -1.63 -2.23 1.19
C GLY A 70 -1.19 -1.46 -0.05
N MET A 71 -2.10 -0.70 -0.67
CA MET A 71 -1.76 0.19 -1.79
C MET A 71 -0.77 1.28 -1.37
N LEU A 72 -0.93 1.89 -0.19
CA LEU A 72 -0.01 2.91 0.31
C LEU A 72 1.35 2.35 0.71
N VAL A 73 1.40 1.12 1.22
CA VAL A 73 2.65 0.38 1.47
C VAL A 73 3.39 0.13 0.15
N SER A 74 2.70 -0.43 -0.87
CA SER A 74 3.30 -0.65 -2.20
C SER A 74 3.74 0.69 -2.84
N ALA A 75 2.92 1.74 -2.74
CA ALA A 75 3.29 3.07 -3.21
C ALA A 75 4.57 3.61 -2.57
N ALA A 76 4.70 3.48 -1.24
CA ALA A 76 5.88 3.92 -0.51
C ALA A 76 7.14 3.13 -0.93
N VAL A 77 7.02 1.81 -1.11
CA VAL A 77 8.13 0.97 -1.60
C VAL A 77 8.53 1.38 -3.01
N HIS A 78 7.59 1.47 -3.94
CA HIS A 78 7.89 1.80 -5.34
C HIS A 78 8.53 3.19 -5.47
N LEU A 79 8.02 4.20 -4.77
CA LEU A 79 8.63 5.54 -4.72
C LEU A 79 10.01 5.52 -4.04
N GLY A 80 10.21 4.66 -3.04
CA GLY A 80 11.49 4.49 -2.36
C GLY A 80 12.56 3.82 -3.21
N LEU A 81 12.18 2.86 -4.07
CA LEU A 81 13.09 2.19 -5.01
C LEU A 81 13.40 3.04 -6.25
N ALA A 82 12.50 3.95 -6.63
CA ALA A 82 12.62 4.74 -7.85
C ALA A 82 13.96 5.46 -8.04
N PRO A 83 14.59 6.13 -7.04
CA PRO A 83 15.85 6.82 -7.24
C PRO A 83 17.01 5.90 -7.64
N GLY A 84 17.06 4.68 -7.09
CA GLY A 84 18.06 3.68 -7.44
C GLY A 84 17.90 3.24 -8.89
N HIS A 85 16.69 2.83 -9.26
CA HIS A 85 16.39 2.44 -10.64
C HIS A 85 16.56 3.59 -11.62
N LEU A 86 16.19 4.83 -11.30
CA LEU A 86 16.40 5.98 -12.19
C LEU A 86 17.88 6.23 -12.52
N ALA A 87 18.80 5.85 -11.62
CA ALA A 87 20.24 5.97 -11.86
C ALA A 87 20.79 4.85 -12.77
N GLU A 88 20.18 3.67 -12.76
CA GLU A 88 20.63 2.47 -13.48
C GLU A 88 19.88 2.26 -14.81
N ASP A 89 18.55 2.31 -14.75
CA ASP A 89 17.60 2.22 -15.86
C ASP A 89 16.49 3.28 -15.71
N PRO A 90 16.61 4.42 -16.43
CA PRO A 90 15.64 5.51 -16.34
C PRO A 90 14.20 5.11 -16.69
N VAL A 91 14.00 4.12 -17.55
CA VAL A 91 12.67 3.66 -17.95
C VAL A 91 12.04 2.89 -16.79
N LEU A 92 12.77 1.93 -16.21
CA LEU A 92 12.31 1.17 -15.05
C LEU A 92 12.06 2.11 -13.85
N GLY A 93 12.98 3.03 -13.57
CA GLY A 93 12.81 4.02 -12.52
C GLY A 93 11.56 4.89 -12.72
N ALA A 94 11.27 5.33 -13.95
CA ALA A 94 10.05 6.08 -14.26
C ALA A 94 8.78 5.24 -14.03
N LEU A 95 8.80 3.94 -14.37
CA LEU A 95 7.68 3.03 -14.10
C LEU A 95 7.40 2.90 -12.60
N PHE A 96 8.44 2.80 -11.76
CA PHE A 96 8.30 2.81 -10.30
C PHE A 96 7.67 4.12 -9.78
N VAL A 97 8.10 5.27 -10.30
CA VAL A 97 7.50 6.57 -9.94
C VAL A 97 6.02 6.62 -10.32
N LEU A 98 5.71 6.24 -11.56
CA LEU A 98 4.34 6.28 -12.09
C LEU A 98 3.42 5.35 -11.32
N ASP A 99 3.85 4.12 -11.04
CA ASP A 99 3.05 3.14 -10.31
C ASP A 99 2.83 3.57 -8.86
N GLY A 100 3.89 3.97 -8.15
CA GLY A 100 3.77 4.43 -6.77
C GLY A 100 2.88 5.68 -6.64
N ALA A 101 3.03 6.64 -7.54
CA ALA A 101 2.17 7.82 -7.59
C ALA A 101 0.71 7.46 -7.92
N ALA A 102 0.48 6.54 -8.87
CA ALA A 102 -0.85 6.10 -9.26
C ALA A 102 -1.57 5.37 -8.11
N LEU A 103 -0.89 4.47 -7.40
CA LEU A 103 -1.43 3.79 -6.22
C LEU A 103 -1.81 4.79 -5.12
N GLY A 104 -0.93 5.76 -4.82
CA GLY A 104 -1.22 6.85 -3.89
C GLY A 104 -2.41 7.72 -4.32
N ALA A 105 -2.48 8.06 -5.61
CA ALA A 105 -3.57 8.86 -6.17
C ALA A 105 -4.91 8.12 -6.11
N VAL A 106 -4.95 6.81 -6.41
CA VAL A 106 -6.18 6.00 -6.27
C VAL A 106 -6.59 5.87 -4.81
N ALA A 107 -5.63 5.71 -3.89
CA ALA A 107 -5.92 5.69 -2.46
C ALA A 107 -6.56 7.02 -2.00
N ALA A 108 -6.02 8.16 -2.43
CA ALA A 108 -6.61 9.48 -2.16
C ALA A 108 -7.98 9.65 -2.84
N TRP A 109 -8.14 9.19 -4.08
CA TRP A 109 -9.41 9.24 -4.83
C TRP A 109 -10.52 8.51 -4.07
N SER A 110 -10.22 7.34 -3.49
CA SER A 110 -11.19 6.54 -2.72
C SER A 110 -11.91 7.35 -1.62
N LEU A 111 -11.23 8.37 -1.08
CA LEU A 111 -11.72 9.18 0.03
C LEU A 111 -12.37 10.49 -0.42
N VAL A 112 -11.92 11.08 -1.53
CA VAL A 112 -12.40 12.40 -2.01
C VAL A 112 -13.62 12.27 -2.91
N ARG A 113 -13.70 11.21 -3.73
CA ARG A 113 -14.84 10.95 -4.61
C ARG A 113 -15.18 9.46 -4.57
N PRO A 114 -15.96 8.99 -3.59
CA PRO A 114 -16.29 7.57 -3.40
C PRO A 114 -17.22 6.99 -4.48
N ARG A 115 -17.22 7.54 -5.71
CA ARG A 115 -17.90 6.98 -6.88
C ARG A 115 -17.25 5.66 -7.30
N ALA A 116 -18.03 4.83 -8.00
CA ALA A 116 -17.59 3.56 -8.53
C ALA A 116 -16.43 3.74 -9.54
N GLY A 117 -15.30 3.08 -9.29
CA GLY A 117 -14.15 3.09 -10.19
C GLY A 117 -12.81 2.86 -9.48
N TRP A 118 -12.62 3.44 -8.29
CA TRP A 118 -11.33 3.37 -7.58
C TRP A 118 -10.92 1.93 -7.23
N ARG A 119 -11.88 1.05 -6.90
CA ARG A 119 -11.60 -0.38 -6.61
C ARG A 119 -11.06 -1.10 -7.84
N LEU A 120 -11.66 -0.86 -9.00
CA LEU A 120 -11.21 -1.46 -10.26
C LEU A 120 -9.86 -0.88 -10.67
N ALA A 121 -9.67 0.45 -10.58
CA ALA A 121 -8.39 1.09 -10.87
C ALA A 121 -7.28 0.56 -9.98
N GLY A 122 -7.51 0.46 -8.66
CA GLY A 122 -6.57 -0.10 -7.71
C GLY A 122 -6.27 -1.57 -8.00
N ALA A 123 -7.29 -2.38 -8.31
CA ALA A 123 -7.09 -3.78 -8.67
C ALA A 123 -6.26 -3.94 -9.95
N VAL A 124 -6.50 -3.11 -10.97
CA VAL A 124 -5.74 -3.12 -12.22
C VAL A 124 -4.29 -2.71 -11.99
N LEU A 125 -4.02 -1.66 -11.21
CA LEU A 125 -2.66 -1.22 -10.88
C LEU A 125 -1.90 -2.31 -10.11
N LEU A 126 -2.51 -2.87 -9.06
CA LEU A 126 -1.88 -3.95 -8.27
C LEU A 126 -1.59 -5.18 -9.14
N LEU A 127 -2.54 -5.59 -9.98
CA LEU A 127 -2.32 -6.72 -10.89
C LEU A 127 -1.22 -6.42 -11.92
N ALA A 128 -1.20 -5.22 -12.49
CA ALA A 128 -0.16 -4.80 -13.43
C ALA A 128 1.22 -4.81 -12.76
N GLY A 129 1.34 -4.30 -11.52
CA GLY A 129 2.59 -4.33 -10.76
C GLY A 129 3.07 -5.74 -10.42
N VAL A 130 2.16 -6.68 -10.13
CA VAL A 130 2.50 -8.09 -9.92
C VAL A 130 3.00 -8.74 -11.21
N LEU A 131 2.28 -8.54 -12.32
CA LEU A 131 2.64 -9.12 -13.62
C LEU A 131 3.94 -8.52 -14.18
N ALA A 132 4.17 -7.23 -13.98
CA ALA A 132 5.40 -6.56 -14.38
C ALA A 132 6.61 -7.20 -13.69
N TYR A 133 6.59 -7.29 -12.35
CA TYR A 133 7.68 -7.91 -11.59
C TYR A 133 7.91 -9.37 -12.01
N ALA A 134 6.84 -10.16 -12.16
CA ALA A 134 6.97 -11.54 -12.63
C ALA A 134 7.62 -11.60 -14.03
N GLY A 135 7.26 -10.69 -14.93
CA GLY A 135 7.86 -10.55 -16.25
C GLY A 135 9.36 -10.26 -16.18
N TYR A 136 9.78 -9.26 -15.39
CA TYR A 136 11.20 -8.89 -15.23
C TYR A 136 12.03 -10.02 -14.61
N VAL A 137 11.48 -10.74 -13.63
CA VAL A 137 12.16 -11.90 -13.04
C VAL A 137 12.28 -13.05 -14.04
N VAL A 138 11.22 -13.36 -14.81
CA VAL A 138 11.23 -14.46 -15.78
C VAL A 138 12.16 -14.18 -16.96
N THR A 139 12.29 -12.93 -17.40
CA THR A 139 13.23 -12.56 -18.47
C THR A 139 14.67 -12.42 -17.99
N GLY A 140 14.93 -12.51 -16.68
CA GLY A 140 16.25 -12.29 -16.09
C GLY A 140 16.68 -10.83 -16.09
N ALA A 141 15.76 -9.90 -16.35
CA ALA A 141 16.01 -8.46 -16.27
C ALA A 141 16.14 -7.97 -14.81
N GLU A 142 15.60 -8.73 -13.86
CA GLU A 142 15.69 -8.47 -12.42
C GLU A 142 15.87 -9.79 -11.65
N SER A 143 16.65 -9.78 -10.57
CA SER A 143 16.76 -10.94 -9.68
C SER A 143 15.64 -10.92 -8.64
N ALA A 144 15.04 -12.07 -8.35
CA ALA A 144 14.04 -12.15 -7.28
C ALA A 144 14.69 -11.91 -5.91
N ASP A 145 14.36 -10.78 -5.28
CA ASP A 145 14.84 -10.38 -3.96
C ASP A 145 13.72 -10.43 -2.90
N ALA A 146 14.09 -10.29 -1.62
CA ALA A 146 13.15 -10.39 -0.51
C ALA A 146 12.14 -9.24 -0.46
N VAL A 147 12.55 -8.02 -0.80
CA VAL A 147 11.71 -6.81 -0.79
C VAL A 147 10.74 -6.86 -1.98
N GLY A 148 11.21 -7.23 -3.17
CA GLY A 148 10.36 -7.46 -4.34
C GLY A 148 9.27 -8.48 -4.04
N VAL A 149 9.64 -9.67 -3.58
CA VAL A 149 8.69 -10.74 -3.24
C VAL A 149 7.72 -10.31 -2.13
N ALA A 150 8.20 -9.70 -1.05
CA ALA A 150 7.33 -9.23 0.05
C ALA A 150 6.31 -8.19 -0.43
N THR A 151 6.73 -7.28 -1.31
CA THR A 151 5.85 -6.25 -1.90
C THR A 151 4.75 -6.90 -2.73
N LYS A 152 5.07 -7.90 -3.56
CA LYS A 152 4.06 -8.63 -4.34
C LYS A 152 3.07 -9.39 -3.45
N VAL A 153 3.51 -9.92 -2.30
CA VAL A 153 2.58 -10.54 -1.31
C VAL A 153 1.59 -9.50 -0.77
N VAL A 154 2.07 -8.29 -0.42
CA VAL A 154 1.21 -7.18 0.02
C VAL A 154 0.22 -6.79 -1.08
N GLU A 155 0.68 -6.68 -2.33
CA GLU A 155 -0.16 -6.32 -3.47
C GLU A 155 -1.24 -7.37 -3.74
N LEU A 156 -0.89 -8.66 -3.69
CA LEU A 156 -1.85 -9.76 -3.85
C LEU A 156 -2.88 -9.79 -2.71
N ALA A 157 -2.45 -9.53 -1.47
CA ALA A 157 -3.37 -9.41 -0.34
C ALA A 157 -4.34 -8.23 -0.52
N ALA A 158 -3.83 -7.06 -0.92
CA ALA A 158 -4.65 -5.88 -1.21
C ALA A 158 -5.62 -6.13 -2.38
N LEU A 159 -5.15 -6.79 -3.45
CA LEU A 159 -5.96 -7.17 -4.61
C LEU A 159 -7.10 -8.11 -4.19
N GLY A 160 -6.81 -9.12 -3.37
CA GLY A 160 -7.82 -10.02 -2.81
C GLY A 160 -8.87 -9.27 -1.99
N LEU A 161 -8.46 -8.32 -1.15
CA LEU A 161 -9.37 -7.48 -0.36
C LEU A 161 -10.24 -6.55 -1.25
N LEU A 162 -9.72 -6.08 -2.39
CA LEU A 162 -10.50 -5.30 -3.36
C LEU A 162 -11.50 -6.17 -4.13
N ALA A 163 -11.12 -7.40 -4.48
CA ALA A 163 -11.92 -8.33 -5.28
C ALA A 163 -13.03 -9.02 -4.49
N LEU A 164 -12.85 -9.26 -3.19
CA LEU A 164 -13.85 -9.91 -2.36
C LEU A 164 -15.08 -9.00 -2.14
N PRO A 165 -16.30 -9.43 -2.52
CA PRO A 165 -17.53 -8.74 -2.13
C PRO A 165 -17.63 -8.77 -0.60
N GLY A 166 -17.93 -7.63 0.03
CA GLY A 166 -17.93 -7.45 1.48
C GLY A 166 -19.03 -8.25 2.22
N ARG A 167 -18.94 -9.58 2.22
CA ARG A 167 -19.83 -10.49 2.94
C ARG A 167 -19.37 -10.79 4.38
N LEU A 168 -18.41 -10.04 4.90
CA LEU A 168 -17.98 -10.14 6.30
C LEU A 168 -18.60 -9.00 7.12
N ALA A 169 -19.93 -8.93 7.15
CA ALA A 169 -20.70 -8.03 8.02
C ALA A 169 -21.90 -8.76 8.65
N ALA A 170 -21.63 -9.30 9.85
CA ALA A 170 -22.47 -9.63 11.01
C ALA A 170 -23.59 -10.71 10.93
N PRO A 171 -23.73 -11.55 11.99
CA PRO A 171 -24.89 -12.41 12.21
C PRO A 171 -26.18 -11.61 12.25
N HIS A 172 -27.21 -12.13 11.58
CA HIS A 172 -28.58 -11.66 11.69
C HIS A 172 -28.97 -11.57 13.17
N PRO A 173 -29.36 -10.40 13.71
CA PRO A 173 -29.98 -10.38 15.03
C PRO A 173 -31.27 -11.19 14.91
N SER A 174 -31.30 -12.33 15.59
CA SER A 174 -32.52 -13.09 15.82
C SER A 174 -33.49 -12.14 16.51
N ARG A 175 -34.55 -11.75 15.79
CA ARG A 175 -35.71 -11.13 16.42
C ARG A 175 -36.24 -12.14 17.43
N HIS A 176 -35.94 -11.93 18.71
CA HIS A 176 -36.72 -12.49 19.79
C HIS A 176 -38.15 -11.94 19.61
N PHE A 177 -39.00 -12.76 18.99
CA PHE A 177 -40.44 -12.63 19.11
C PHE A 177 -40.76 -12.95 20.57
N GLY A 178 -40.70 -11.91 21.41
CA GLY A 178 -41.31 -11.94 22.73
C GLY A 178 -42.80 -12.17 22.55
N GLY A 179 -43.26 -13.32 23.04
CA GLY A 179 -44.67 -13.64 23.07
C GLY A 179 -45.44 -12.58 23.85
N GLN A 180 -46.40 -11.94 23.19
CA GLN A 180 -47.54 -11.38 23.90
C GLN A 180 -48.42 -12.54 24.29
N THR A 181 -48.30 -12.93 25.56
CA THR A 181 -49.32 -13.71 26.24
C THR A 181 -50.25 -12.75 26.96
N ARG A 182 -51.55 -12.94 26.67
CA ARG A 182 -52.76 -12.46 27.36
C ARG A 182 -53.24 -11.05 27.05
#